data_AF-A0A4R1NK77-F1
#
_entry.id   AF-A0A4R1NK77-F1
#
_cell.length_a   1.000
_cell.length_b   1.000
_cell.length_c   1.000
_cell.angle_alpha   90.00
_cell.angle_beta   90.00
_cell.angle_gamma   90.00
#
_symmetry.space_group_name_H-M   'P 1'
#
loop_
_entity.id
_entity.type
_entity.pdbx_description
1 polymer ?
#
loop_
_entity_poly.entity_id
_entity_poly.type
_entity_poly.pdbx_seq_one_letter_code
_entity_poly.pdbx_strand_id
1 'polypeptide(L)'
;MLKFVTDLFKPSAPKPPPPITSTTSMNFDAVEVAPFLTRLTNHPRFELPADVATAIGDGLSDIPVEDTRRWKITCGFDGEDIAMEIEVFMDDVDAPDLYFFSTQAAITEIERELEAFAASMGT
;
A
#
# COMPACT_ATOMS: atom_id res chain seq x y z
N MET A 1 32.30 2.56 41.39
CA MET A 1 31.89 1.81 40.18
C MET A 1 30.42 2.12 39.91
N LEU A 2 30.10 3.03 39.00
CA LEU A 2 28.69 3.40 38.71
C LEU A 2 28.55 3.98 37.27
N LYS A 3 29.15 3.31 36.27
CA LYS A 3 29.08 3.72 34.85
C LYS A 3 28.36 2.72 33.94
N PHE A 4 27.81 1.63 34.49
CA PHE A 4 27.29 0.51 33.69
C PHE A 4 25.76 0.55 33.45
N VAL A 5 25.01 1.44 34.11
CA VAL A 5 23.54 1.44 34.03
C VAL A 5 22.95 2.44 33.03
N THR A 6 23.75 3.38 32.51
CA THR A 6 23.25 4.43 31.59
C THR A 6 23.28 4.05 30.11
N ASP A 7 24.01 3.00 29.72
CA ASP A 7 24.05 2.54 28.32
C ASP A 7 22.91 1.56 27.96
N LEU A 8 22.14 1.07 28.95
CA LEU A 8 21.08 0.07 28.74
C LEU A 8 19.78 0.66 28.14
N PHE A 9 19.65 2.00 28.15
CA PHE A 9 18.47 2.72 27.65
C PHE A 9 18.82 3.65 26.49
N LYS A 10 19.75 3.26 25.62
CA LYS A 10 19.79 3.90 24.29
C LYS A 10 18.62 3.32 23.50
N PRO A 11 17.57 4.10 23.19
CA PRO A 11 16.60 3.64 22.20
C PRO A 11 17.38 3.35 20.93
N SER A 12 17.38 2.08 20.50
CA SER A 12 17.86 1.75 19.16
C SER A 12 17.09 2.65 18.20
N ALA A 13 17.82 3.37 17.35
CA ALA A 13 17.18 4.11 16.28
C ALA A 13 16.25 3.14 15.52
N PRO A 14 15.04 3.57 15.14
CA PRO A 14 14.14 2.74 14.37
C PRO A 14 14.90 2.14 13.18
N LYS A 15 14.84 0.82 13.04
CA LYS A 15 15.46 0.15 11.90
C LYS A 15 14.77 0.69 10.64
N PRO A 16 15.52 1.05 9.59
CA PRO A 16 14.88 1.45 8.34
C PRO A 16 13.98 0.31 7.84
N PRO A 17 12.84 0.63 7.20
CA PRO A 17 11.98 -0.38 6.60
C PRO A 17 12.77 -1.29 5.65
N PRO A 18 12.38 -2.57 5.52
CA PRO A 18 12.97 -3.46 4.52
C PRO A 18 12.81 -2.85 3.11
N PRO A 19 13.75 -3.14 2.19
CA PRO A 19 13.67 -2.64 0.83
C PRO A 19 12.46 -3.22 0.10
N ILE A 20 11.98 -2.48 -0.90
CA ILE A 20 11.00 -2.97 -1.88
C ILE A 20 11.66 -4.07 -2.73
N THR A 21 11.03 -5.24 -2.82
CA THR A 21 11.56 -6.40 -3.54
C THR A 21 10.61 -6.96 -4.59
N SER A 22 9.33 -6.58 -4.53
CA SER A 22 8.25 -7.25 -5.26
C SER A 22 7.18 -6.26 -5.69
N THR A 23 6.40 -6.65 -6.70
CA THR A 23 5.29 -5.86 -7.24
C THR A 23 4.11 -6.75 -7.62
N THR A 24 2.90 -6.22 -7.53
CA THR A 24 1.69 -6.81 -8.13
C THR A 24 0.81 -5.69 -8.70
N SER A 25 -0.13 -6.02 -9.59
CA SER A 25 -0.98 -5.04 -10.24
C SER A 25 -2.31 -5.63 -10.70
N MET A 26 -3.30 -4.76 -10.91
CA MET A 26 -4.60 -5.12 -11.47
C MET A 26 -5.24 -3.90 -12.15
N ASN A 27 -5.96 -4.15 -13.24
CA ASN A 27 -6.83 -3.16 -13.87
C ASN A 27 -8.15 -3.06 -13.10
N PHE A 28 -8.66 -1.85 -12.92
CA PHE A 28 -9.89 -1.55 -12.19
C PHE A 28 -10.80 -0.67 -13.04
N ASP A 29 -12.11 -0.79 -12.82
CA ASP A 29 -13.00 0.34 -13.08
C ASP A 29 -12.74 1.43 -12.02
N ALA A 30 -12.78 2.71 -12.39
CA ALA A 30 -12.48 3.82 -11.47
C ALA A 30 -13.36 3.82 -10.21
N VAL A 31 -14.60 3.32 -10.33
CA VAL A 31 -15.55 3.20 -9.21
C VAL A 31 -15.17 2.10 -8.20
N GLU A 32 -14.30 1.17 -8.59
CA GLU A 32 -13.87 0.02 -7.78
C GLU A 32 -12.61 0.31 -6.96
N VAL A 33 -11.82 1.31 -7.36
CA VAL A 33 -10.56 1.66 -6.70
C VAL A 33 -10.76 2.02 -5.23
N ALA A 34 -11.69 2.93 -4.92
CA ALA A 34 -11.94 3.34 -3.54
C ALA A 34 -12.47 2.19 -2.65
N PRO A 35 -13.43 1.36 -3.11
CA PRO A 35 -13.81 0.13 -2.42
C PRO A 35 -12.64 -0.82 -2.13
N PHE A 36 -11.79 -1.09 -3.13
CA PHE A 36 -10.65 -1.98 -2.96
C PHE A 36 -9.65 -1.43 -1.93
N LEU A 37 -9.27 -0.16 -2.04
CA LEU A 37 -8.33 0.46 -1.10
C LEU A 37 -8.90 0.57 0.32
N THR A 38 -10.22 0.79 0.45
CA THR A 38 -10.90 0.75 1.75
C THR A 38 -10.83 -0.65 2.37
N ARG A 39 -11.06 -1.69 1.56
CA ARG A 39 -10.92 -3.08 2.02
C ARG A 39 -9.48 -3.38 2.46
N LEU A 40 -8.48 -2.97 1.68
CA LEU A 40 -7.07 -3.14 2.01
C LEU A 40 -6.68 -2.38 3.29
N THR A 41 -7.19 -1.16 3.48
CA THR A 41 -6.97 -0.36 4.70
C THR A 41 -7.55 -1.02 5.96
N ASN A 42 -8.63 -1.78 5.82
CA ASN A 42 -9.26 -2.52 6.91
C ASN A 42 -8.68 -3.94 7.10
N HIS A 43 -7.69 -4.33 6.29
CA HIS A 43 -7.13 -5.68 6.34
C HIS A 43 -6.30 -5.87 7.62
N PRO A 44 -6.51 -6.93 8.41
CA PRO A 44 -5.96 -7.06 9.77
C PRO A 44 -4.43 -7.18 9.83
N ARG A 45 -3.79 -7.51 8.71
CA ARG A 45 -2.32 -7.60 8.62
C ARG A 45 -1.66 -6.30 8.20
N PHE A 46 -2.43 -5.34 7.71
CA PHE A 46 -1.92 -4.04 7.24
C PHE A 46 -2.31 -2.93 8.21
N GLU A 47 -1.39 -2.00 8.44
CA GLU A 47 -1.64 -0.75 9.16
C GLU A 47 -1.38 0.41 8.20
N LEU A 48 -2.25 0.53 7.19
CA LEU A 48 -2.19 1.58 6.19
C LEU A 48 -2.64 2.93 6.78
N PRO A 49 -2.13 4.07 6.28
CA PRO A 49 -2.66 5.38 6.63
C PRO A 49 -4.16 5.44 6.35
N ALA A 50 -4.94 5.89 7.34
CA ALA A 50 -6.41 5.88 7.26
C ALA A 50 -6.98 6.71 6.10
N ASP A 51 -6.21 7.69 5.61
CA ASP A 51 -6.57 8.57 4.51
C ASP A 51 -6.10 8.08 3.14
N VAL A 52 -5.35 6.97 3.04
CA VAL A 52 -4.77 6.53 1.76
C VAL A 52 -5.83 6.23 0.70
N ALA A 53 -6.94 5.61 1.08
CA ALA A 53 -8.03 5.28 0.16
C ALA A 53 -8.71 6.55 -0.38
N THR A 54 -8.95 7.53 0.49
CA THR A 54 -9.52 8.83 0.10
C THR A 54 -8.53 9.63 -0.74
N ALA A 55 -7.26 9.68 -0.35
CA ALA A 55 -6.23 10.43 -1.06
C ALA A 55 -6.00 9.92 -2.49
N ILE A 56 -6.06 8.60 -2.70
CA ILE A 56 -5.95 8.01 -4.04
C ILE A 56 -7.27 8.19 -4.80
N GLY A 57 -8.41 7.87 -4.19
CA GLY A 57 -9.73 7.95 -4.82
C GLY A 57 -10.07 9.36 -5.31
N ASP A 58 -9.90 10.38 -4.46
CA ASP A 58 -10.13 11.79 -4.83
C ASP A 58 -9.10 12.27 -5.87
N GLY A 59 -7.89 11.69 -5.82
CA GLY A 59 -6.81 12.04 -6.74
C GLY A 59 -6.95 11.46 -8.14
N LEU A 60 -7.81 10.46 -8.38
CA LEU A 60 -7.95 9.81 -9.69
C LEU A 60 -8.35 10.80 -10.79
N SER A 61 -9.32 11.67 -10.52
CA SER A 61 -9.83 12.62 -11.52
C SER A 61 -8.82 13.70 -11.94
N ASP A 62 -7.75 13.87 -11.14
CA ASP A 62 -6.68 14.81 -11.41
C ASP A 62 -5.52 14.20 -12.23
N ILE A 63 -5.56 12.89 -12.52
CA ILE A 63 -4.51 12.21 -13.29
C ILE A 63 -4.94 12.21 -14.77
N PRO A 64 -4.18 12.85 -15.67
CA PRO A 64 -4.45 12.76 -17.10
C PRO A 64 -4.36 11.32 -17.61
N VAL A 65 -5.13 11.01 -18.65
CA VAL A 65 -4.98 9.75 -19.39
C VAL A 65 -3.55 9.63 -19.95
N GLU A 66 -3.00 8.43 -19.95
CA GLU A 66 -1.60 8.10 -20.25
C GLU A 66 -0.57 8.65 -19.23
N ASP A 67 -1.01 9.17 -18.08
CA ASP A 67 -0.14 9.63 -17.01
C ASP A 67 -0.23 8.74 -15.75
N THR A 68 0.75 8.93 -14.87
CA THR A 68 0.90 8.19 -13.63
C THR A 68 0.94 9.13 -12.43
N ARG A 69 0.41 8.65 -11.30
CA ARG A 69 0.69 9.24 -10.00
C ARG A 69 1.10 8.15 -9.03
N ARG A 70 2.14 8.44 -8.25
CA ARG A 70 2.71 7.51 -7.27
C ARG A 70 2.70 8.11 -5.87
N TRP A 71 2.16 7.35 -4.93
CA TRP A 71 2.19 7.62 -3.50
C TRP A 71 3.22 6.72 -2.84
N LYS A 72 4.11 7.32 -2.05
CA LYS A 72 5.11 6.60 -1.26
C LYS A 72 4.73 6.71 0.21
N ILE A 73 4.53 5.57 0.85
CA ILE A 73 4.07 5.50 2.24
C ILE A 73 4.93 4.54 3.05
N THR A 74 4.92 4.74 4.36
CA THR A 74 5.35 3.74 5.34
C THR A 74 4.10 3.24 6.03
N CYS A 75 3.94 1.92 6.12
CA CYS A 75 2.79 1.27 6.75
C CYS A 75 3.24 0.04 7.53
N GLY A 76 2.43 -0.43 8.48
CA GLY A 76 2.69 -1.68 9.18
C GLY A 76 2.27 -2.90 8.36
N PHE A 77 3.03 -3.98 8.45
CA PHE A 77 2.66 -5.31 7.99
C PHE A 77 3.09 -6.37 9.01
N ASP A 78 2.14 -7.14 9.55
CA ASP A 78 2.37 -8.12 10.63
C ASP A 78 3.15 -7.54 11.84
N GLY A 79 2.93 -6.26 12.15
CA GLY A 79 3.58 -5.55 13.25
C GLY A 79 4.99 -5.01 12.95
N GLU A 80 5.46 -5.08 11.70
CA GLU A 80 6.70 -4.44 11.24
C GLU A 80 6.43 -3.31 10.25
N ASP A 81 7.15 -2.19 10.39
CA ASP A 81 7.10 -1.10 9.41
C ASP A 81 7.73 -1.52 8.08
N ILE A 82 6.99 -1.33 6.98
CA ILE A 82 7.43 -1.59 5.60
C ILE A 82 7.32 -0.34 4.74
N ALA A 83 8.15 -0.26 3.71
CA ALA A 83 7.96 0.70 2.63
C ALA A 83 6.92 0.17 1.64
N MET A 84 5.97 1.01 1.24
CA MET A 84 5.00 0.70 0.21
C MET A 84 4.89 1.86 -0.77
N GLU A 85 4.86 1.55 -2.07
CA GLU A 85 4.47 2.49 -3.11
C GLU A 85 3.18 1.99 -3.75
N ILE A 86 2.23 2.90 -3.95
CA ILE A 86 1.01 2.65 -4.71
C ILE A 86 1.07 3.59 -5.91
N GLU A 87 0.96 3.05 -7.11
CA GLU A 87 0.94 3.81 -8.33
C GLU A 87 -0.38 3.56 -9.06
N VAL A 88 -0.95 4.64 -9.56
CA VAL A 88 -2.08 4.61 -10.48
C VAL A 88 -1.56 5.04 -11.84
N PHE A 89 -1.84 4.24 -12.86
CA PHE A 89 -1.72 4.61 -14.26
C PHE A 89 -3.13 4.76 -14.84
N MET A 90 -3.43 5.90 -15.46
CA MET A 90 -4.72 6.12 -16.11
C MET A 90 -4.67 5.63 -17.56
N ASP A 91 -5.06 4.38 -17.81
CA ASP A 91 -5.11 3.81 -19.16
C ASP A 91 -6.25 4.44 -20.00
N ASP A 92 -7.42 4.62 -19.37
CA ASP A 92 -8.55 5.40 -19.89
C ASP A 92 -9.21 6.20 -18.73
N VAL A 93 -10.16 7.07 -19.05
CA VAL A 93 -10.88 7.96 -18.11
C VAL A 93 -11.51 7.21 -16.93
N ASP A 94 -11.94 5.97 -17.14
CA ASP A 94 -12.61 5.13 -16.16
C ASP A 94 -11.94 3.79 -15.90
N ALA A 95 -10.73 3.55 -16.43
CA ALA A 95 -10.03 2.28 -16.34
C ALA A 95 -8.59 2.39 -15.78
N PRO A 96 -8.40 2.80 -14.51
CA PRO A 96 -7.08 2.87 -13.90
C PRO A 96 -6.45 1.49 -13.68
N ASP A 97 -5.15 1.40 -13.95
CA ASP A 97 -4.30 0.31 -13.46
C ASP A 97 -3.67 0.69 -12.12
N LEU A 98 -3.81 -0.19 -11.12
CA LEU A 98 -3.17 -0.03 -9.82
C LEU A 98 -1.96 -0.96 -9.71
N TYR A 99 -0.81 -0.39 -9.35
CA TYR A 99 0.42 -1.09 -9.05
C TYR A 99 0.80 -0.93 -7.59
N PHE A 100 1.20 -2.02 -6.96
CA PHE A 100 1.67 -2.05 -5.58
C PHE A 100 3.11 -2.53 -5.54
N PHE A 101 3.97 -1.82 -4.81
CA PHE A 101 5.38 -2.14 -4.64
C PHE A 101 5.70 -2.24 -3.15
N SER A 102 6.24 -3.39 -2.70
CA SER A 102 6.66 -3.57 -1.31
C SER A 102 7.55 -4.82 -1.16
N THR A 103 7.65 -5.35 0.07
CA THR A 103 8.24 -6.65 0.35
C THR A 103 7.42 -7.78 -0.28
N GLN A 104 8.06 -8.91 -0.58
CA GLN A 104 7.37 -10.09 -1.13
C GLN A 104 6.19 -10.54 -0.27
N ALA A 105 6.32 -10.51 1.06
CA ALA A 105 5.27 -10.98 1.96
C ALA A 105 4.02 -10.09 1.91
N ALA A 106 4.21 -8.77 1.87
CA ALA A 106 3.11 -7.82 1.71
C ALA A 106 2.46 -7.96 0.33
N ILE A 107 3.26 -8.07 -0.73
CA ILE A 107 2.75 -8.20 -2.11
C ILE A 107 1.94 -9.48 -2.29
N THR A 108 2.38 -10.62 -1.74
CA THR A 108 1.61 -11.86 -1.78
C THR A 108 0.27 -11.74 -1.06
N GLU A 109 0.16 -10.93 0.00
CA GLU A 109 -1.12 -10.70 0.65
C GLU A 109 -2.02 -9.76 -0.17
N ILE A 110 -1.45 -8.70 -0.77
CA ILE A 110 -2.20 -7.83 -1.68
C ILE A 110 -2.73 -8.61 -2.87
N GLU A 111 -1.94 -9.52 -3.45
CA GLU A 111 -2.36 -10.39 -4.56
C GLU A 111 -3.58 -11.24 -4.18
N ARG A 112 -3.59 -11.83 -2.97
CA ARG A 112 -4.78 -12.56 -2.46
C ARG A 112 -5.99 -11.66 -2.30
N GLU A 113 -5.80 -10.44 -1.82
CA GLU A 113 -6.90 -9.47 -1.68
C GLU A 113 -7.43 -9.02 -3.04
N LEU A 114 -6.55 -8.84 -4.04
CA LEU A 114 -6.94 -8.55 -5.43
C LEU A 114 -7.78 -9.70 -6.01
N GLU A 115 -7.32 -10.94 -5.90
CA GLU A 115 -8.07 -12.13 -6.34
C GLU A 115 -9.42 -12.24 -5.64
N ALA A 116 -9.45 -12.04 -4.33
CA ALA A 116 -10.67 -12.13 -3.54
C ALA A 116 -11.62 -10.95 -3.78
N PHE A 117 -11.12 -9.78 -4.16
CA PHE A 117 -11.95 -8.65 -4.58
C PHE A 117 -12.57 -8.91 -5.95
N ALA A 118 -11.77 -9.34 -6.92
CA ALA A 118 -12.24 -9.71 -8.26
C ALA A 118 -13.32 -10.81 -8.20
N ALA A 119 -13.10 -11.84 -7.37
CA ALA A 119 -14.09 -12.90 -7.16
C ALA A 119 -15.40 -12.39 -6.53
N SER A 120 -15.33 -11.33 -5.72
CA SER A 120 -16.52 -10.74 -5.07
C SER A 120 -17.34 -9.83 -6.00
N MET A 121 -16.71 -9.28 -7.04
CA MET A 121 -17.38 -8.44 -8.04
C MET A 121 -18.28 -9.25 -8.98
N GLY A 122 -18.05 -10.56 -9.09
CA GLY A 122 -18.84 -11.46 -9.92
C GLY A 122 -18.55 -11.26 -11.40
N THR A 123 -17.89 -12.24 -12.01
CA THR A 123 -17.85 -12.39 -13.47
C THR A 123 -19.24 -12.52 -14.07
#